data_AF-A0A1V8M5P4-F1
#
_entry.id   AF-A0A1V8M5P4-F1
#
_cell.length_a   1.000
_cell.length_b   1.000
_cell.length_c   1.000
_cell.angle_alpha   90.00
_cell.angle_beta   90.00
_cell.angle_gamma   90.00
#
_symmetry.space_group_name_H-M   'P 1'
#
loop_
_entity.id
_entity.type
_entity.pdbx_description
1 polymer ?
#
loop_
_entity_poly.entity_id
_entity_poly.type
_entity_poly.pdbx_seq_one_letter_code
_entity_poly.pdbx_strand_id
1 'polypeptide(L)'
;MKSLHINSKAKQQGAATILVALILMMIMAIMTLTISRTGMLEQQLVGNDIRAREAQEAAEAGLEYAIAWGTENPIASSMTCTSANETDCPTFAQVTGSTSSEAYNYTLTFTKGADAIKVTSVSQGATDTTISATSETWIKQIADSLFGDGDTMPEPWVIAGCITSAPTGNPGTFILGSSHNAVVSGTSSNAACLPQGHLDVTNWTDTNGDGVKDSGEEGASAPFNTGLFSGCPATDCAWDYAFKMSLVDAKQKATDAGHVYGGSIPCGPSGSPGIYIINNGGPINSGDISGSCSGTGVDNATIGEPGKPIVLIVPTSAGCPKFNGGVTIYGIVYYESTTACASQGWGGATVYGSVIWEGDVDKPNANTEFIEVDHGSGSSLNDVFQMSIDDATRIPGTWKDF
;
A
#
# COMPACT_ATOMS: atom_id res chain seq x y z
N MET A 1 73.70 50.96 -86.92
CA MET A 1 73.77 49.80 -86.01
C MET A 1 73.29 50.26 -84.63
N LYS A 2 72.33 49.52 -84.05
CA LYS A 2 71.98 49.33 -82.62
C LYS A 2 72.49 50.36 -81.58
N SER A 3 71.57 50.88 -80.76
CA SER A 3 71.42 50.43 -79.35
C SER A 3 70.20 51.09 -78.69
N LEU A 4 69.17 50.26 -78.42
CA LEU A 4 68.15 50.48 -77.39
C LEU A 4 68.77 50.12 -76.04
N HIS A 5 68.49 50.85 -74.96
CA HIS A 5 68.33 50.28 -73.60
C HIS A 5 67.61 51.30 -72.69
N ILE A 6 66.31 51.07 -72.45
CA ILE A 6 65.57 51.63 -71.32
C ILE A 6 65.32 50.45 -70.38
N ASN A 7 65.89 50.50 -69.17
CA ASN A 7 65.65 49.47 -68.15
C ASN A 7 65.09 50.15 -66.90
N SER A 8 63.76 50.21 -66.79
CA SER A 8 63.05 50.62 -65.60
C SER A 8 62.80 49.39 -64.72
N LYS A 9 63.50 49.28 -63.58
CA LYS A 9 63.13 48.34 -62.54
C LYS A 9 61.89 48.86 -61.81
N ALA A 10 60.72 48.46 -62.26
CA ALA A 10 59.50 48.58 -61.49
C ALA A 10 59.63 47.72 -60.22
N LYS A 11 59.77 48.36 -59.05
CA LYS A 11 59.77 47.67 -57.75
C LYS A 11 58.39 47.02 -57.54
N GLN A 12 58.34 45.69 -57.49
CA GLN A 12 57.14 44.90 -57.25
C GLN A 12 56.65 45.06 -55.79
N GLN A 13 55.98 46.16 -55.48
CA GLN A 13 55.30 46.33 -54.18
C GLN A 13 53.96 45.55 -54.09
N GLY A 14 53.42 45.08 -55.22
CA GLY A 14 52.15 44.34 -55.27
C GLY A 14 52.22 42.86 -54.83
N ALA A 15 53.40 42.23 -54.87
CA ALA A 15 53.53 40.83 -54.44
C ALA A 15 53.49 40.68 -52.90
N ALA A 16 54.02 41.67 -52.19
CA ALA A 16 54.04 41.68 -50.72
C ALA A 16 52.63 41.86 -50.12
N THR A 17 51.77 42.68 -50.74
CA THR A 17 50.39 42.88 -50.27
C THR A 17 49.52 41.64 -50.49
N ILE A 18 49.71 40.91 -51.60
CA ILE A 18 49.02 39.63 -51.85
C ILE A 18 49.42 38.57 -50.82
N LEU A 19 50.73 38.47 -50.51
CA LEU A 19 51.23 37.52 -49.51
C LEU A 19 50.62 37.79 -48.12
N VAL A 20 50.62 39.06 -47.70
CA VAL A 20 50.05 39.47 -46.41
C VAL A 20 48.53 39.22 -46.38
N ALA A 21 47.81 39.53 -47.46
CA ALA A 21 46.37 39.27 -47.56
C ALA A 21 46.06 37.76 -47.50
N LEU A 22 46.88 36.90 -48.11
CA LEU A 22 46.75 35.44 -48.03
C LEU A 22 47.00 34.92 -46.62
N ILE A 23 48.03 35.40 -45.93
CA ILE A 23 48.33 35.02 -44.55
C ILE A 23 47.17 35.44 -43.63
N LEU A 24 46.65 36.67 -43.79
CA LEU A 24 45.51 37.15 -43.01
C LEU A 24 44.24 36.35 -43.28
N MET A 25 43.96 36.00 -44.54
CA MET A 25 42.83 35.11 -44.88
C MET A 25 43.01 33.73 -44.27
N MET A 26 44.22 33.17 -44.29
CA MET A 26 44.51 31.86 -43.69
C MET A 26 44.30 31.89 -42.17
N ILE A 27 44.76 32.94 -41.49
CA ILE A 27 44.55 33.12 -40.04
C ILE A 27 43.05 33.25 -39.73
N MET A 28 42.31 34.07 -40.50
CA MET A 28 40.85 34.20 -40.32
C MET A 28 40.13 32.88 -40.55
N ALA A 29 40.51 32.10 -41.58
CA ALA A 29 39.91 30.81 -41.86
C ALA A 29 40.14 29.80 -40.72
N ILE A 30 41.35 29.77 -40.15
CA ILE A 30 41.68 28.92 -39.00
C ILE A 30 40.86 29.33 -37.77
N MET A 31 40.77 30.64 -37.48
CA MET A 31 39.96 31.16 -36.36
C MET A 31 38.49 30.78 -36.50
N THR A 32 37.89 30.96 -37.68
CA THR A 32 36.49 30.60 -37.94
C THR A 32 36.25 29.10 -37.74
N LEU A 33 37.17 28.24 -38.19
CA LEU A 33 37.07 26.79 -37.97
C LEU A 33 37.10 26.43 -36.48
N THR A 34 37.97 27.07 -35.70
CA THR A 34 38.05 26.83 -34.25
C THR A 34 36.78 27.26 -33.53
N ILE A 35 36.21 28.42 -33.86
CA ILE A 35 34.95 28.90 -33.27
C ILE A 35 33.80 27.95 -33.60
N SER A 36 33.72 27.46 -34.85
CA SER A 36 32.70 26.49 -35.25
C SER A 36 32.79 25.18 -34.48
N ARG A 37 34.00 24.67 -34.23
CA ARG A 37 34.20 23.45 -33.43
C ARG A 37 33.84 23.66 -31.97
N THR A 38 34.27 24.78 -31.37
CA THR A 38 33.91 25.10 -29.98
C THR A 38 32.41 25.24 -29.81
N GLY A 39 31.72 25.94 -30.71
CA GLY A 39 30.26 26.09 -30.63
C GLY A 39 29.51 24.77 -30.74
N MET A 40 29.97 23.85 -31.59
CA MET A 40 29.37 22.50 -31.68
C MET A 40 29.59 21.69 -30.40
N LEU A 41 30.80 21.75 -29.82
CA LEU A 41 31.11 21.07 -28.57
C LEU A 41 30.30 21.64 -27.39
N GLU A 42 30.12 22.95 -27.31
CA GLU A 42 29.29 23.59 -26.30
C GLU A 42 27.82 23.16 -26.42
N GLN A 43 27.28 23.08 -27.64
CA GLN A 43 25.91 22.59 -27.85
C GLN A 43 25.75 21.13 -27.43
N GLN A 44 26.73 20.27 -27.74
CA GLN A 44 26.72 18.88 -27.31
C GLN A 44 26.81 18.77 -25.79
N LEU A 45 27.71 19.53 -25.16
CA LEU A 45 27.86 19.56 -23.70
C LEU A 45 26.57 20.02 -23.01
N VAL A 46 25.93 21.08 -23.52
CA VAL A 46 24.66 21.58 -22.99
C VAL A 46 23.53 20.55 -23.19
N GLY A 47 23.45 19.93 -24.37
CA GLY A 47 22.47 18.88 -24.65
C GLY A 47 22.64 17.66 -23.74
N ASN A 48 23.88 17.27 -23.45
CA ASN A 48 24.17 16.17 -22.53
C ASN A 48 23.89 16.56 -21.07
N ASP A 49 24.25 17.77 -20.64
CA ASP A 49 23.94 18.28 -19.29
C ASP A 49 22.43 18.32 -19.03
N ILE A 50 21.63 18.78 -20.00
CA ILE A 50 20.17 18.80 -19.89
C ILE A 50 19.62 17.37 -19.75
N ARG A 51 20.02 16.46 -20.64
CA ARG A 51 19.54 15.07 -20.63
C ARG A 51 19.97 14.33 -19.36
N ALA A 52 21.16 14.62 -18.84
CA ALA A 52 21.63 14.07 -17.57
C ALA A 52 20.78 14.54 -16.38
N ARG A 53 20.42 15.83 -16.34
CA ARG A 53 19.54 16.36 -15.28
C ARG A 53 18.13 15.81 -15.37
N GLU A 54 17.56 15.77 -16.57
CA GLU A 54 16.23 15.19 -16.77
C GLU A 54 16.21 13.70 -16.37
N ALA A 55 17.22 12.92 -16.76
CA ALA A 55 17.33 11.53 -16.33
C ALA A 55 17.48 11.40 -14.80
N GLN A 56 18.21 12.30 -14.15
CA GLN A 56 18.38 12.30 -12.70
C GLN A 56 17.08 12.65 -11.97
N GLU A 57 16.38 13.72 -12.38
CA GLU A 57 15.06 14.11 -11.85
C GLU A 57 14.04 12.97 -12.05
N ALA A 58 14.11 12.32 -13.19
CA ALA A 58 13.31 11.17 -13.52
C ALA A 58 13.60 10.01 -12.51
N ALA A 59 14.87 9.65 -12.29
CA ALA A 59 15.23 8.61 -11.32
C ALA A 59 14.79 8.95 -9.90
N GLU A 60 14.86 10.22 -9.49
CA GLU A 60 14.36 10.71 -8.19
C GLU A 60 12.84 10.59 -8.08
N ALA A 61 12.08 10.95 -9.13
CA ALA A 61 10.64 10.73 -9.16
C ALA A 61 10.29 9.24 -8.97
N GLY A 62 11.05 8.33 -9.59
CA GLY A 62 10.90 6.89 -9.37
C GLY A 62 11.08 6.49 -7.89
N LEU A 63 12.03 7.11 -7.16
CA LEU A 63 12.19 6.87 -5.73
C LEU A 63 10.99 7.36 -4.92
N GLU A 64 10.40 8.51 -5.26
CA GLU A 64 9.19 9.00 -4.56
C GLU A 64 8.03 8.03 -4.73
N TYR A 65 7.83 7.50 -5.94
CA TYR A 65 6.82 6.47 -6.19
C TYR A 65 7.09 5.21 -5.37
N ALA A 66 8.35 4.77 -5.29
CA ALA A 66 8.74 3.60 -4.51
C ALA A 66 8.50 3.79 -3.01
N ILE A 67 8.82 4.96 -2.46
CA ILE A 67 8.58 5.30 -1.05
C ILE A 67 7.07 5.35 -0.78
N ALA A 68 6.30 6.07 -1.60
CA ALA A 68 4.85 6.18 -1.43
C ALA A 68 4.14 4.82 -1.55
N TRP A 69 4.58 3.95 -2.45
CA TRP A 69 4.04 2.60 -2.53
C TRP A 69 4.44 1.73 -1.33
N GLY A 70 5.68 1.86 -0.87
CA GLY A 70 6.20 1.16 0.30
C GLY A 70 5.59 1.63 1.63
N THR A 71 4.89 2.76 1.69
CA THR A 71 4.08 3.13 2.86
C THR A 71 2.76 2.37 2.93
N GLU A 72 2.33 1.73 1.84
CA GLU A 72 1.03 1.07 1.74
C GLU A 72 1.11 -0.43 1.39
N ASN A 73 2.27 -0.91 0.92
CA ASN A 73 2.47 -2.29 0.50
C ASN A 73 3.75 -2.95 1.07
N PRO A 74 3.66 -4.18 1.62
CA PRO A 74 4.82 -4.91 2.13
C PRO A 74 5.84 -5.17 1.04
N ILE A 75 7.10 -4.79 1.29
CA ILE A 75 8.18 -5.02 0.35
C ILE A 75 8.75 -6.42 0.59
N ALA A 76 8.65 -7.25 -0.45
CA ALA A 76 9.25 -8.58 -0.47
C ALA A 76 10.77 -8.52 -0.30
N SER A 77 11.39 -9.66 0.05
CA SER A 77 12.84 -9.71 0.34
C SER A 77 13.71 -9.20 -0.82
N SER A 78 13.26 -9.43 -2.05
CA SER A 78 13.83 -8.85 -3.27
C SER A 78 12.71 -8.73 -4.30
N MET A 79 12.55 -7.56 -4.90
CA MET A 79 11.59 -7.34 -5.98
C MET A 79 12.14 -6.30 -6.97
N THR A 80 11.82 -6.47 -8.24
CA THR A 80 12.20 -5.55 -9.31
C THR A 80 10.98 -5.24 -10.16
N CYS A 81 10.65 -3.96 -10.28
CA CYS A 81 9.51 -3.47 -11.05
C CYS A 81 10.04 -2.77 -12.29
N THR A 82 9.70 -3.31 -13.47
CA THR A 82 10.21 -2.82 -14.75
C THR A 82 9.16 -2.11 -15.61
N SER A 83 7.89 -2.33 -15.30
CA SER A 83 6.76 -1.74 -16.01
C SER A 83 5.70 -1.23 -15.05
N ALA A 84 4.96 -0.21 -15.48
CA ALA A 84 3.77 0.23 -14.79
C ALA A 84 2.73 -0.90 -14.75
N ASN A 85 2.12 -1.14 -13.59
CA ASN A 85 1.05 -2.14 -13.36
C ASN A 85 1.51 -3.61 -13.42
N GLU A 86 2.77 -3.89 -13.13
CA GLU A 86 3.14 -5.24 -12.71
C GLU A 86 2.46 -5.55 -11.36
N THR A 87 1.97 -6.78 -11.19
CA THR A 87 1.37 -7.21 -9.91
C THR A 87 2.40 -7.07 -8.79
N ASP A 88 1.98 -6.58 -7.62
CA ASP A 88 2.87 -6.30 -6.48
C ASP A 88 3.95 -5.25 -6.75
N CYS A 89 3.72 -4.36 -7.72
CA CYS A 89 4.59 -3.24 -8.03
C CYS A 89 3.83 -1.90 -8.03
N PRO A 90 4.52 -0.78 -7.75
CA PRO A 90 3.91 0.54 -7.88
C PRO A 90 3.42 0.79 -9.31
N THR A 91 2.26 1.42 -9.42
CA THR A 91 1.83 2.04 -10.68
C THR A 91 2.53 3.39 -10.80
N PHE A 92 3.34 3.56 -11.84
CA PHE A 92 4.05 4.80 -12.12
C PHE A 92 3.88 5.23 -13.57
N ALA A 93 3.86 6.55 -13.80
CA ALA A 93 3.81 7.14 -15.15
C ALA A 93 5.23 7.45 -15.65
N GLN A 94 5.43 7.40 -16.97
CA GLN A 94 6.65 7.94 -17.59
C GLN A 94 6.77 9.44 -17.28
N VAL A 95 7.98 9.91 -17.03
CA VAL A 95 8.26 11.35 -16.98
C VAL A 95 8.84 11.78 -18.31
N THR A 96 8.31 12.86 -18.86
CA THR A 96 8.79 13.44 -20.11
C THR A 96 9.61 14.69 -19.80
N GLY A 97 10.86 14.72 -20.28
CA GLY A 97 11.73 15.87 -20.20
C GLY A 97 11.11 17.07 -20.92
N SER A 98 10.94 18.18 -20.20
CA SER A 98 10.32 19.39 -20.75
C SER A 98 11.15 20.06 -21.83
N THR A 99 12.46 19.79 -21.87
CA THR A 99 13.40 20.44 -22.80
C THR A 99 13.79 19.51 -23.94
N SER A 100 14.07 18.24 -23.66
CA SER A 100 14.42 17.26 -24.69
C SER A 100 13.21 16.61 -25.38
N SER A 101 12.02 16.65 -24.75
CA SER A 101 10.85 15.83 -25.11
C SER A 101 11.08 14.32 -25.02
N GLU A 102 12.22 13.89 -24.46
CA GLU A 102 12.53 12.48 -24.23
C GLU A 102 11.68 11.97 -23.06
N ALA A 103 11.08 10.78 -23.22
CA ALA A 103 10.40 10.10 -22.12
C ALA A 103 11.40 9.20 -21.39
N TYR A 104 11.31 9.14 -20.07
CA TYR A 104 12.15 8.30 -19.23
C TYR A 104 11.32 7.17 -18.61
N ASN A 105 11.78 5.94 -18.82
CA ASN A 105 11.30 4.75 -18.12
C ASN A 105 12.06 4.57 -16.82
N TYR A 106 11.44 3.91 -15.83
CA TYR A 106 12.11 3.55 -14.58
C TYR A 106 12.12 2.05 -14.37
N THR A 107 13.21 1.57 -13.79
CA THR A 107 13.28 0.28 -13.13
C THR A 107 13.51 0.52 -11.65
N LEU A 108 12.58 0.05 -10.82
CA LEU A 108 12.69 0.10 -9.36
C LEU A 108 13.16 -1.27 -8.87
N THR A 109 14.18 -1.30 -8.03
CA THR A 109 14.66 -2.52 -7.38
C THR A 109 14.66 -2.32 -5.88
N PHE A 110 14.00 -3.22 -5.16
CA PHE A 110 13.98 -3.26 -3.71
C PHE A 110 14.81 -4.46 -3.25
N THR A 111 15.73 -4.25 -2.32
CA THR A 111 16.56 -5.30 -1.73
C THR A 111 16.52 -5.18 -0.22
N LYS A 112 15.83 -6.11 0.44
CA LYS A 112 15.69 -6.12 1.90
C LYS A 112 16.98 -6.62 2.54
N GLY A 113 17.65 -5.74 3.29
CA GLY A 113 18.73 -6.09 4.20
C GLY A 113 18.19 -6.49 5.58
N ALA A 114 19.09 -6.68 6.56
CA ALA A 114 18.70 -7.01 7.92
C ALA A 114 17.91 -5.88 8.61
N ASP A 115 18.32 -4.62 8.40
CA ASP A 115 17.79 -3.46 9.13
C ASP A 115 17.08 -2.42 8.25
N ALA A 116 17.23 -2.51 6.93
CA ALA A 116 16.70 -1.54 5.98
C ALA A 116 16.53 -2.17 4.59
N ILE A 117 15.66 -1.57 3.79
CA ILE A 117 15.43 -1.92 2.39
C ILE A 117 16.17 -0.90 1.54
N LYS A 118 17.08 -1.39 0.70
CA LYS A 118 17.68 -0.57 -0.36
C LYS A 118 16.68 -0.46 -1.51
N VAL A 119 16.35 0.76 -1.90
CA VAL A 119 15.55 1.06 -3.09
C VAL A 119 16.46 1.72 -4.11
N THR A 120 16.57 1.13 -5.28
CA THR A 120 17.31 1.67 -6.43
C THR A 120 16.32 2.00 -7.53
N SER A 121 16.34 3.24 -8.01
CA SER A 121 15.59 3.71 -9.18
C SER A 121 16.56 3.99 -10.32
N VAL A 122 16.42 3.27 -11.43
CA VAL A 122 17.18 3.48 -12.65
C VAL A 122 16.26 4.11 -13.68
N SER A 123 16.55 5.34 -14.08
CA SER A 123 15.90 5.97 -15.23
C SER A 123 16.64 5.62 -16.52
N GLN A 124 15.90 5.47 -17.61
CA GLN A 124 16.47 5.25 -18.94
C GLN A 124 15.62 5.95 -20.01
N GLY A 125 16.27 6.63 -20.95
CA GLY A 125 15.60 7.23 -22.11
C GLY A 125 14.85 6.18 -22.93
N ALA A 126 13.58 6.46 -23.25
CA ALA A 126 12.70 5.56 -23.98
C ALA A 126 13.09 5.44 -25.46
N THR A 127 13.62 6.51 -26.05
CA THR A 127 14.14 6.54 -27.41
C THR A 127 15.64 6.28 -27.41
N ASP A 128 16.38 6.92 -26.51
CA ASP A 128 17.82 6.80 -26.39
C ASP A 128 18.20 6.11 -25.06
N THR A 129 18.34 4.79 -25.14
CA THR A 129 18.65 3.95 -23.98
C THR A 129 20.06 4.16 -23.42
N THR A 130 20.91 4.94 -24.10
CA THR A 130 22.26 5.28 -23.61
C THR A 130 22.20 6.33 -22.49
N ILE A 131 21.12 7.12 -22.43
CA ILE A 131 20.87 8.09 -21.37
C ILE A 131 20.27 7.34 -20.19
N SER A 132 20.99 7.31 -19.07
CA SER A 132 20.50 6.69 -17.84
C SER A 132 21.05 7.39 -16.60
N ALA A 133 20.23 7.46 -15.56
CA ALA A 133 20.65 7.85 -14.22
C ALA A 133 20.19 6.81 -13.20
N THR A 134 20.90 6.73 -12.07
CA THR A 134 20.55 5.84 -10.98
C THR A 134 20.53 6.60 -9.67
N SER A 135 19.42 6.54 -8.96
CA SER A 135 19.23 7.11 -7.62
C SER A 135 18.94 6.00 -6.62
N GLU A 136 19.45 6.14 -5.40
CA GLU A 136 19.30 5.12 -4.35
C GLU A 136 18.83 5.74 -3.03
N THR A 137 18.00 5.02 -2.30
CA THR A 137 17.60 5.40 -0.94
C THR A 137 17.51 4.15 -0.08
N TRP A 138 17.65 4.34 1.23
CA TRP A 138 17.38 3.28 2.20
C TRP A 138 16.13 3.65 2.97
N ILE A 139 15.18 2.73 3.04
CA ILE A 139 13.94 2.89 3.78
C ILE A 139 13.84 1.82 4.86
N LYS A 140 13.18 2.15 5.96
CA LYS A 140 12.79 1.18 6.98
C LYS A 140 11.27 1.11 7.06
N GLN A 141 10.72 -0.06 6.73
CA GLN A 141 9.32 -0.36 7.00
C GLN A 141 9.19 -0.73 8.48
N ILE A 142 8.40 0.02 9.22
CA ILE A 142 8.02 -0.30 10.59
C ILE A 142 6.51 -0.49 10.57
N ALA A 143 6.08 -1.73 10.84
CA ALA A 143 4.70 -1.97 11.20
C ALA A 143 4.49 -1.42 12.62
N ASP A 144 3.52 -0.52 12.78
CA ASP A 144 3.02 -0.20 14.11
C ASP A 144 2.44 -1.49 14.71
N SER A 145 2.87 -1.84 15.92
CA SER A 145 2.45 -3.09 16.58
C SER A 145 1.01 -2.96 17.08
N LEU A 146 0.06 -3.24 16.19
CA LEU A 146 -1.36 -3.43 16.53
C LEU A 146 -1.53 -4.70 17.37
N PHE A 147 -0.88 -5.77 16.94
CA PHE A 147 -0.81 -7.07 17.58
C PHE A 147 0.58 -7.30 18.17
N GLY A 148 0.66 -8.09 19.23
CA GLY A 148 1.89 -8.48 19.88
C GLY A 148 2.62 -9.62 19.18
N ASP A 149 3.88 -9.82 19.55
CA ASP A 149 4.67 -10.94 19.05
C ASP A 149 4.00 -12.28 19.39
N GLY A 150 3.68 -13.05 18.35
CA GLY A 150 3.04 -14.35 18.48
C GLY A 150 1.52 -14.31 18.67
N ASP A 151 0.89 -13.12 18.74
CA ASP A 151 -0.57 -13.01 18.65
C ASP A 151 -1.02 -13.43 17.23
N THR A 152 -2.16 -14.11 17.15
CA THR A 152 -2.82 -14.52 15.91
C THR A 152 -4.12 -13.74 15.73
N MET A 153 -4.79 -13.92 14.58
CA MET A 153 -6.14 -13.40 14.39
C MET A 153 -7.06 -13.88 15.53
N PRO A 154 -7.88 -13.01 16.14
CA PRO A 154 -8.81 -13.41 17.19
C PRO A 154 -9.87 -14.38 16.67
N GLU A 155 -10.52 -15.11 17.57
CA GLU A 155 -11.64 -15.97 17.22
C GLU A 155 -12.77 -15.21 16.52
N PRO A 156 -13.62 -15.89 15.72
CA PRO A 156 -14.71 -15.24 15.00
C PRO A 156 -15.61 -14.36 15.89
N TRP A 157 -15.82 -14.78 17.14
CA TRP A 157 -16.56 -14.01 18.14
C TRP A 157 -15.74 -13.85 19.42
N VAL A 158 -15.49 -12.60 19.79
CA VAL A 158 -14.85 -12.21 21.05
C VAL A 158 -15.81 -11.33 21.85
N ILE A 159 -16.22 -11.77 23.03
CA ILE A 159 -17.26 -11.08 23.81
C ILE A 159 -16.74 -10.83 25.22
N ALA A 160 -16.70 -9.60 25.70
CA ALA A 160 -16.35 -9.32 27.10
C ALA A 160 -17.35 -9.95 28.08
N GLY A 161 -18.65 -9.87 27.74
CA GLY A 161 -19.77 -10.42 28.49
C GLY A 161 -20.18 -11.83 28.05
N CYS A 162 -21.49 -12.07 28.01
CA CYS A 162 -22.13 -13.31 27.60
C CYS A 162 -23.08 -13.11 26.40
N ILE A 163 -23.47 -14.22 25.77
CA ILE A 163 -24.59 -14.26 24.84
C ILE A 163 -25.89 -14.33 25.66
N THR A 164 -26.68 -13.27 25.59
CA THR A 164 -27.87 -13.06 26.45
C THR A 164 -29.10 -13.85 26.01
N SER A 165 -29.19 -14.22 24.73
CA SER A 165 -30.19 -15.16 24.24
C SER A 165 -29.62 -16.08 23.18
N ALA A 166 -30.05 -17.35 23.18
CA ALA A 166 -29.54 -18.35 22.26
C ALA A 166 -29.75 -17.87 20.79
N PRO A 167 -28.69 -17.91 19.96
CA PRO A 167 -28.76 -17.55 18.55
C PRO A 167 -29.90 -18.24 17.81
N THR A 168 -30.61 -17.50 16.95
CA THR A 168 -31.73 -18.03 16.14
C THR A 168 -31.55 -17.68 14.66
N GLY A 169 -32.30 -18.32 13.77
CA GLY A 169 -32.10 -18.16 12.32
C GLY A 169 -31.11 -19.19 11.80
N ASN A 170 -30.38 -18.87 10.74
CA ASN A 170 -29.35 -19.76 10.17
C ASN A 170 -28.00 -19.03 10.02
N PRO A 171 -27.43 -18.46 11.10
CA PRO A 171 -26.06 -17.93 11.04
C PRO A 171 -25.05 -19.07 10.88
N GLY A 172 -24.07 -18.91 10.00
CA GLY A 172 -22.97 -19.85 9.80
C GLY A 172 -21.69 -19.36 10.46
N THR A 173 -21.01 -20.24 11.19
CA THR A 173 -19.63 -20.00 11.65
C THR A 173 -18.70 -21.00 10.98
N PHE A 174 -17.69 -20.49 10.28
CA PHE A 174 -16.72 -21.31 9.56
C PHE A 174 -15.36 -21.18 10.24
N ILE A 175 -14.77 -22.30 10.65
CA ILE A 175 -13.48 -22.35 11.36
C ILE A 175 -12.43 -23.12 10.56
N LEU A 176 -11.16 -22.76 10.70
CA LEU A 176 -10.04 -23.37 9.98
C LEU A 176 -9.69 -24.77 10.49
N GLY A 177 -10.06 -25.09 11.73
CA GLY A 177 -9.81 -26.40 12.32
C GLY A 177 -10.77 -26.76 13.44
N SER A 178 -11.11 -28.04 13.57
CA SER A 178 -12.10 -28.53 14.55
C SER A 178 -11.74 -28.33 16.03
N SER A 179 -10.51 -27.93 16.33
CA SER A 179 -10.06 -27.58 17.68
C SER A 179 -10.12 -26.08 17.97
N HIS A 180 -10.40 -25.25 16.96
CA HIS A 180 -10.46 -23.81 17.12
C HIS A 180 -11.75 -23.41 17.84
N ASN A 181 -11.67 -22.34 18.61
CA ASN A 181 -12.80 -21.78 19.31
C ASN A 181 -13.65 -20.98 18.32
N ALA A 182 -14.96 -21.24 18.30
CA ALA A 182 -15.90 -20.42 17.53
C ALA A 182 -16.20 -19.11 18.26
N VAL A 183 -16.21 -19.14 19.60
CA VAL A 183 -16.56 -18.01 20.46
C VAL A 183 -15.69 -18.03 21.72
N VAL A 184 -15.22 -16.85 22.14
CA VAL A 184 -14.56 -16.67 23.44
C VAL A 184 -15.25 -15.59 24.26
N SER A 185 -15.27 -15.77 25.59
CA SER A 185 -15.87 -14.83 26.53
C SER A 185 -14.85 -14.35 27.56
N GLY A 186 -14.93 -13.08 27.96
CA GLY A 186 -14.21 -12.51 29.09
C GLY A 186 -14.84 -12.85 30.44
N THR A 187 -16.03 -13.45 30.44
CA THR A 187 -16.83 -13.75 31.63
C THR A 187 -16.86 -15.24 31.94
N SER A 188 -17.22 -16.10 30.98
CA SER A 188 -17.32 -17.55 31.19
C SER A 188 -17.45 -18.32 29.86
N SER A 189 -16.80 -19.47 29.74
CA SER A 189 -16.89 -20.34 28.55
C SER A 189 -18.02 -21.39 28.60
N ASN A 190 -18.83 -21.43 29.67
CA ASN A 190 -19.88 -22.44 29.81
C ASN A 190 -21.13 -22.15 28.94
N ALA A 191 -21.98 -23.17 28.74
CA ALA A 191 -23.20 -23.08 27.94
C ALA A 191 -24.27 -22.10 28.49
N ALA A 192 -24.15 -21.65 29.75
CA ALA A 192 -25.04 -20.64 30.29
C ALA A 192 -24.65 -19.23 29.83
N CYS A 193 -23.35 -18.98 29.63
CA CYS A 193 -22.83 -17.71 29.12
C CYS A 193 -22.70 -17.72 27.60
N LEU A 194 -22.33 -18.86 27.01
CA LEU A 194 -22.17 -19.04 25.56
C LEU A 194 -23.08 -20.18 25.06
N PRO A 195 -24.42 -20.01 25.09
CA PRO A 195 -25.33 -20.95 24.45
C PRO A 195 -25.11 -20.97 22.93
N GLN A 196 -24.89 -22.16 22.36
CA GLN A 196 -24.73 -22.34 20.89
C GLN A 196 -25.94 -21.85 20.09
N GLY A 197 -27.16 -22.24 20.51
CA GLY A 197 -28.37 -21.96 19.73
C GLY A 197 -28.27 -22.53 18.30
N HIS A 198 -28.53 -21.70 17.31
CA HIS A 198 -28.38 -22.01 15.88
C HIS A 198 -27.04 -21.51 15.28
N LEU A 199 -26.00 -21.25 16.10
CA LEU A 199 -24.64 -21.06 15.57
C LEU A 199 -24.09 -22.44 15.16
N ASP A 200 -24.42 -22.86 13.95
CA ASP A 200 -23.85 -24.04 13.35
C ASP A 200 -22.39 -23.74 12.98
N VAL A 201 -21.50 -24.66 13.35
CA VAL A 201 -20.06 -24.55 13.10
C VAL A 201 -19.64 -25.58 12.06
N THR A 202 -18.89 -25.12 11.06
CA THR A 202 -18.42 -25.91 9.93
C THR A 202 -16.93 -25.66 9.75
N ASN A 203 -16.14 -26.70 9.46
CA ASN A 203 -14.76 -26.49 9.06
C ASN A 203 -14.72 -25.90 7.65
N TRP A 204 -13.77 -25.04 7.35
CA TRP A 204 -13.48 -24.63 5.98
C TRP A 204 -11.98 -24.59 5.73
N THR A 205 -11.59 -24.63 4.45
CA THR A 205 -10.18 -24.57 4.04
C THR A 205 -10.02 -23.73 2.80
N ASP A 206 -9.21 -22.68 2.88
CA ASP A 206 -8.78 -21.88 1.74
C ASP A 206 -7.78 -22.70 0.89
N THR A 207 -8.29 -23.39 -0.12
CA THR A 207 -7.50 -24.34 -0.92
C THR A 207 -6.73 -23.64 -2.02
N ASN A 208 -7.26 -22.54 -2.53
CA ASN A 208 -6.66 -21.75 -3.61
C ASN A 208 -5.77 -20.60 -3.08
N GLY A 209 -5.83 -20.29 -1.78
CA GLY A 209 -5.01 -19.30 -1.10
C GLY A 209 -5.43 -17.86 -1.41
N ASP A 210 -6.68 -17.64 -1.82
CA ASP A 210 -7.19 -16.31 -2.16
C ASP A 210 -7.94 -15.61 -1.01
N GLY A 211 -8.08 -16.29 0.13
CA GLY A 211 -8.74 -15.79 1.34
C GLY A 211 -10.26 -15.64 1.20
N VAL A 212 -10.89 -16.30 0.22
CA VAL A 212 -12.33 -16.27 -0.02
C VAL A 212 -12.91 -17.67 0.15
N LYS A 213 -14.06 -17.80 0.81
CA LYS A 213 -14.74 -19.10 0.96
C LYS A 213 -15.46 -19.47 -0.34
N ASP A 214 -14.86 -20.36 -1.12
CA ASP A 214 -15.40 -20.83 -2.40
C ASP A 214 -16.31 -22.06 -2.29
N SER A 215 -17.05 -22.30 -3.37
CA SER A 215 -17.83 -23.53 -3.53
C SER A 215 -16.91 -24.76 -3.53
N GLY A 216 -17.09 -25.64 -2.54
CA GLY A 216 -16.30 -26.86 -2.38
C GLY A 216 -15.21 -26.77 -1.30
N GLU A 217 -15.03 -25.61 -0.68
CA GLU A 217 -14.10 -25.39 0.43
C GLU A 217 -14.75 -25.56 1.81
N GLU A 218 -16.08 -25.68 1.84
CA GLU A 218 -16.83 -26.07 3.02
C GLU A 218 -16.57 -27.54 3.36
N GLY A 219 -16.10 -27.77 4.58
CA GLY A 219 -15.83 -29.07 5.14
C GLY A 219 -17.03 -29.65 5.92
N ALA A 220 -16.72 -30.58 6.81
CA ALA A 220 -17.72 -31.19 7.68
C ALA A 220 -18.14 -30.25 8.82
N SER A 221 -19.31 -30.51 9.40
CA SER A 221 -19.73 -29.90 10.67
C SER A 221 -18.66 -30.13 11.75
N ALA A 222 -18.41 -29.09 12.54
CA ALA A 222 -17.40 -29.01 13.57
C ALA A 222 -18.03 -28.74 14.95
N PRO A 223 -17.32 -29.06 16.05
CA PRO A 223 -17.84 -28.79 17.39
C PRO A 223 -17.88 -27.28 17.67
N PHE A 224 -18.90 -26.84 18.41
CA PHE A 224 -18.97 -25.49 18.96
C PHE A 224 -18.03 -25.38 20.18
N ASN A 225 -16.75 -25.19 19.92
CA ASN A 225 -15.75 -24.99 20.97
C ASN A 225 -15.83 -23.54 21.49
N THR A 226 -15.75 -23.41 22.81
CA THR A 226 -15.78 -22.13 23.50
C THR A 226 -14.51 -21.89 24.31
N GLY A 227 -14.04 -20.64 24.32
CA GLY A 227 -12.89 -20.22 25.12
C GLY A 227 -13.24 -19.19 26.18
N LEU A 228 -12.27 -18.95 27.07
CA LEU A 228 -12.31 -17.94 28.11
C LEU A 228 -11.04 -17.10 28.01
N PHE A 229 -11.19 -15.78 28.01
CA PHE A 229 -10.07 -14.86 28.17
C PHE A 229 -10.19 -14.07 29.47
N SER A 230 -9.08 -13.51 29.94
CA SER A 230 -9.00 -12.76 31.20
C SER A 230 -8.92 -11.26 30.95
N GLY A 231 -9.30 -10.45 31.94
CA GLY A 231 -9.17 -8.99 31.89
C GLY A 231 -10.51 -8.26 32.06
N CYS A 232 -11.62 -8.92 31.71
CA CYS A 232 -12.95 -8.36 31.92
C CYS A 232 -13.40 -8.47 33.40
N PRO A 233 -14.17 -7.50 33.91
CA PRO A 233 -14.85 -6.40 33.20
C PRO A 233 -14.08 -5.06 33.25
N ALA A 234 -12.74 -5.06 33.11
CA ALA A 234 -12.01 -3.81 32.93
C ALA A 234 -12.47 -3.06 31.67
N THR A 235 -12.17 -1.76 31.61
CA THR A 235 -12.43 -0.95 30.41
C THR A 235 -11.59 -1.46 29.24
N ASP A 236 -12.19 -1.54 28.05
CA ASP A 236 -11.55 -1.99 26.81
C ASP A 236 -10.95 -3.41 26.92
N CYS A 237 -11.53 -4.29 27.74
CA CYS A 237 -10.94 -5.59 28.06
C CYS A 237 -10.96 -6.58 26.89
N ALA A 238 -11.94 -6.49 25.99
CA ALA A 238 -11.99 -7.32 24.78
C ALA A 238 -11.06 -6.76 23.69
N TRP A 239 -10.89 -5.44 23.64
CA TRP A 239 -9.84 -4.80 22.85
C TRP A 239 -8.45 -5.26 23.29
N ASP A 240 -8.14 -5.16 24.58
CA ASP A 240 -6.82 -5.52 25.15
C ASP A 240 -6.51 -7.02 25.05
N TYR A 241 -7.55 -7.87 24.88
CA TYR A 241 -7.37 -9.27 24.54
C TYR A 241 -6.83 -9.44 23.12
N ALA A 242 -7.41 -8.75 22.15
CA ALA A 242 -7.08 -8.90 20.73
C ALA A 242 -5.87 -8.07 20.30
N PHE A 243 -5.62 -6.93 20.95
CA PHE A 243 -4.66 -5.92 20.49
C PHE A 243 -3.67 -5.54 21.58
N LYS A 244 -2.47 -5.13 21.17
CA LYS A 244 -1.44 -4.56 22.05
C LYS A 244 -1.34 -3.04 21.94
N MET A 245 -1.81 -2.48 20.83
CA MET A 245 -2.01 -1.03 20.69
C MET A 245 -3.20 -0.60 21.54
N SER A 246 -3.08 0.53 22.25
CA SER A 246 -4.22 1.05 23.01
C SER A 246 -5.34 1.51 22.08
N LEU A 247 -6.60 1.38 22.51
CA LEU A 247 -7.75 1.85 21.72
C LEU A 247 -7.64 3.35 21.40
N VAL A 248 -7.08 4.13 22.31
CA VAL A 248 -6.85 5.58 22.12
C VAL A 248 -5.87 5.82 20.98
N ASP A 249 -4.73 5.12 20.95
CA ASP A 249 -3.73 5.28 19.90
C ASP A 249 -4.25 4.78 18.54
N ALA A 250 -5.01 3.68 18.51
CA ALA A 250 -5.64 3.18 17.29
C ALA A 250 -6.62 4.20 16.71
N LYS A 251 -7.45 4.81 17.56
CA LYS A 251 -8.39 5.87 17.13
C LYS A 251 -7.66 7.13 16.69
N GLN A 252 -6.57 7.50 17.35
CA GLN A 252 -5.75 8.65 16.96
C GLN A 252 -5.13 8.41 15.57
N LYS A 253 -4.53 7.24 15.33
CA LYS A 253 -3.97 6.87 14.03
C LYS A 253 -5.00 6.88 12.91
N ALA A 254 -6.18 6.32 13.14
CA ALA A 254 -7.28 6.38 12.18
C ALA A 254 -7.71 7.84 11.89
N THR A 255 -7.75 8.68 12.91
CA THR A 255 -8.10 10.11 12.77
C THR A 255 -7.05 10.88 11.97
N ASP A 256 -5.76 10.66 12.25
CA ASP A 256 -4.65 11.31 11.56
C ASP A 256 -4.58 10.92 10.07
N ALA A 257 -4.95 9.68 9.75
CA ALA A 257 -5.08 9.20 8.37
C ALA A 257 -6.40 9.63 7.69
N GLY A 258 -7.33 10.25 8.43
CA GLY A 258 -8.64 10.66 7.91
C GLY A 258 -9.63 9.51 7.72
N HIS A 259 -9.40 8.35 8.32
CA HIS A 259 -10.24 7.15 8.24
C HIS A 259 -11.43 7.21 9.22
N VAL A 260 -12.17 8.32 9.22
CA VAL A 260 -13.35 8.54 10.07
C VAL A 260 -14.58 8.71 9.18
N TYR A 261 -15.46 7.71 9.18
CA TYR A 261 -16.56 7.61 8.23
C TYR A 261 -17.91 7.73 8.95
N GLY A 262 -18.66 8.80 8.67
CA GLY A 262 -20.07 8.95 9.06
C GLY A 262 -21.06 8.42 8.01
N GLY A 263 -20.55 7.98 6.87
CA GLY A 263 -21.22 7.54 5.65
C GLY A 263 -20.19 7.50 4.52
N SER A 264 -20.50 6.85 3.39
CA SER A 264 -19.56 6.65 2.28
C SER A 264 -18.26 5.96 2.70
N ILE A 265 -18.37 4.80 3.35
CA ILE A 265 -17.24 3.95 3.71
C ILE A 265 -16.58 3.48 2.39
N PRO A 266 -15.26 3.58 2.20
CA PRO A 266 -14.63 3.11 0.97
C PRO A 266 -14.82 1.60 0.81
N CYS A 267 -15.14 1.16 -0.41
CA CYS A 267 -15.02 -0.25 -0.75
C CYS A 267 -13.54 -0.64 -0.81
N GLY A 268 -13.23 -1.89 -0.50
CA GLY A 268 -11.85 -2.35 -0.41
C GLY A 268 -11.08 -1.75 0.78
N PRO A 269 -9.76 -1.91 0.83
CA PRO A 269 -8.90 -1.21 1.78
C PRO A 269 -8.65 0.24 1.33
N SER A 270 -8.45 1.14 2.29
CA SER A 270 -7.87 2.47 2.10
C SER A 270 -6.35 2.37 2.30
N GLY A 271 -5.66 3.49 2.18
CA GLY A 271 -4.25 3.59 2.56
C GLY A 271 -4.00 3.15 4.01
N SER A 272 -2.73 3.06 4.38
CA SER A 272 -2.34 2.70 5.75
C SER A 272 -2.61 3.86 6.73
N PRO A 273 -3.03 3.57 7.98
CA PRO A 273 -3.29 2.26 8.57
C PRO A 273 -4.68 1.73 8.21
N GLY A 274 -4.83 0.40 8.14
CA GLY A 274 -6.12 -0.26 7.96
C GLY A 274 -7.03 -0.18 9.19
N ILE A 275 -7.10 0.96 9.89
CA ILE A 275 -7.99 1.21 11.04
C ILE A 275 -9.00 2.27 10.66
N TYR A 276 -10.28 1.94 10.74
CA TYR A 276 -11.40 2.83 10.43
C TYR A 276 -12.21 3.13 11.70
N ILE A 277 -12.70 4.36 11.81
CA ILE A 277 -13.70 4.75 12.82
C ILE A 277 -15.03 4.97 12.13
N ILE A 278 -16.08 4.26 12.54
CA ILE A 278 -17.42 4.44 12.01
C ILE A 278 -18.25 5.34 12.91
N ASN A 279 -18.41 6.60 12.51
CA ASN A 279 -19.21 7.58 13.23
C ASN A 279 -20.64 7.66 12.66
N ASN A 280 -21.28 6.52 12.48
CA ASN A 280 -22.65 6.38 11.99
C ASN A 280 -23.45 5.49 12.94
N GLY A 281 -24.57 6.00 13.46
CA GLY A 281 -25.49 5.23 14.30
C GLY A 281 -26.69 4.63 13.59
N GLY A 282 -26.85 4.91 12.29
CA GLY A 282 -27.81 4.24 11.43
C GLY A 282 -27.30 2.87 10.96
N PRO A 283 -28.15 2.06 10.30
CA PRO A 283 -27.70 0.86 9.61
C PRO A 283 -26.67 1.20 8.53
N ILE A 284 -25.61 0.41 8.44
CA ILE A 284 -24.64 0.38 7.35
C ILE A 284 -25.15 -0.61 6.31
N ASN A 285 -25.46 -0.11 5.13
CA ASN A 285 -25.93 -0.88 3.99
C ASN A 285 -24.89 -0.84 2.87
N SER A 286 -25.07 -1.68 1.85
CA SER A 286 -24.24 -1.62 0.64
C SER A 286 -24.24 -0.23 -0.04
N GLY A 287 -25.33 0.55 0.08
CA GLY A 287 -25.39 1.92 -0.41
C GLY A 287 -24.60 2.95 0.40
N ASP A 288 -24.18 2.60 1.62
CA ASP A 288 -23.29 3.42 2.45
C ASP A 288 -21.81 3.14 2.15
N ILE A 289 -21.53 2.14 1.30
CA ILE A 289 -20.21 1.83 0.80
C ILE A 289 -20.03 2.54 -0.55
N SER A 290 -18.86 3.16 -0.74
CA SER A 290 -18.57 4.07 -1.85
C SER A 290 -17.29 3.65 -2.57
N GLY A 291 -17.24 3.95 -3.87
CA GLY A 291 -16.11 3.58 -4.73
C GLY A 291 -16.54 2.63 -5.84
N SER A 292 -15.55 2.09 -6.53
CA SER A 292 -15.74 1.09 -7.59
C SER A 292 -14.67 0.02 -7.42
N CYS A 293 -15.01 -1.03 -6.69
CA CYS A 293 -14.12 -2.12 -6.35
C CYS A 293 -14.51 -3.38 -7.12
N SER A 294 -13.47 -4.09 -7.56
CA SER A 294 -13.61 -5.35 -8.30
C SER A 294 -12.37 -6.20 -8.05
N GLY A 295 -12.57 -7.49 -7.81
CA GLY A 295 -11.49 -8.44 -7.60
C GLY A 295 -12.04 -9.77 -7.09
N THR A 296 -11.16 -10.72 -6.82
CA THR A 296 -11.54 -11.96 -6.15
C THR A 296 -12.03 -11.64 -4.75
N GLY A 297 -13.29 -11.95 -4.44
CA GLY A 297 -13.91 -11.68 -3.14
C GLY A 297 -14.20 -10.21 -2.83
N VAL A 298 -14.00 -9.28 -3.78
CA VAL A 298 -14.14 -7.83 -3.56
C VAL A 298 -15.09 -7.21 -4.58
N ASP A 299 -16.09 -6.48 -4.07
CA ASP A 299 -17.07 -5.72 -4.85
C ASP A 299 -17.42 -4.35 -4.19
N ASN A 300 -18.40 -3.66 -4.74
CA ASN A 300 -18.86 -2.35 -4.23
C ASN A 300 -19.58 -2.42 -2.87
N ALA A 301 -19.82 -3.61 -2.31
CA ALA A 301 -20.38 -3.83 -0.99
C ALA A 301 -19.36 -4.44 -0.01
N THR A 302 -18.08 -4.44 -0.37
CA THR A 302 -16.99 -5.04 0.40
C THR A 302 -16.15 -3.97 1.10
N ILE A 303 -15.91 -4.12 2.41
CA ILE A 303 -15.00 -3.28 3.21
C ILE A 303 -13.75 -4.10 3.52
N GLY A 304 -12.56 -3.56 3.20
CA GLY A 304 -11.30 -4.33 3.21
C GLY A 304 -11.18 -5.28 2.02
N GLU A 305 -10.14 -6.09 1.98
CA GLU A 305 -9.94 -7.17 1.00
C GLU A 305 -9.19 -8.36 1.63
N PRO A 306 -9.20 -9.57 1.03
CA PRO A 306 -8.55 -10.74 1.61
C PRO A 306 -7.08 -10.54 2.02
N GLY A 307 -6.31 -9.79 1.22
CA GLY A 307 -4.90 -9.52 1.49
C GLY A 307 -4.61 -8.24 2.30
N LYS A 308 -5.63 -7.40 2.53
CA LYS A 308 -5.54 -6.13 3.30
C LYS A 308 -6.82 -5.94 4.12
N PRO A 309 -6.99 -6.72 5.18
CA PRO A 309 -8.10 -6.58 6.11
C PRO A 309 -8.01 -5.26 6.88
N ILE A 310 -9.13 -4.85 7.48
CA ILE A 310 -9.25 -3.61 8.25
C ILE A 310 -9.77 -3.85 9.66
N VAL A 311 -9.43 -2.98 10.60
CA VAL A 311 -10.06 -2.87 11.91
C VAL A 311 -11.13 -1.78 11.85
N LEU A 312 -12.39 -2.17 11.94
CA LEU A 312 -13.54 -1.28 11.97
C LEU A 312 -13.96 -1.01 13.43
N ILE A 313 -13.61 0.16 13.93
CA ILE A 313 -13.94 0.63 15.29
C ILE A 313 -15.27 1.36 15.24
N VAL A 314 -16.26 0.83 15.97
CA VAL A 314 -17.52 1.52 16.25
C VAL A 314 -17.43 2.14 17.65
N PRO A 315 -17.22 3.47 17.77
CA PRO A 315 -17.12 4.13 19.05
C PRO A 315 -18.48 4.17 19.75
N THR A 316 -18.47 4.29 21.08
CA THR A 316 -19.70 4.36 21.88
C THR A 316 -20.64 5.48 21.43
N SER A 317 -20.10 6.60 20.93
CA SER A 317 -20.85 7.74 20.40
C SER A 317 -21.65 7.44 19.14
N ALA A 318 -21.24 6.43 18.36
CA ALA A 318 -21.97 5.96 17.19
C ALA A 318 -23.11 5.01 17.56
N GLY A 319 -23.23 4.59 18.82
CA GLY A 319 -24.22 3.61 19.24
C GLY A 319 -23.88 2.21 18.73
N CYS A 320 -24.80 1.57 18.02
CA CYS A 320 -24.57 0.25 17.45
C CYS A 320 -25.18 0.10 16.05
N PRO A 321 -24.46 0.53 14.99
CA PRO A 321 -24.92 0.34 13.62
C PRO A 321 -25.07 -1.14 13.30
N LYS A 322 -26.13 -1.44 12.55
CA LYS A 322 -26.40 -2.76 11.97
C LYS A 322 -25.70 -2.87 10.63
N PHE A 323 -25.18 -4.04 10.29
CA PHE A 323 -24.76 -4.33 8.93
C PHE A 323 -25.88 -5.03 8.18
N ASN A 324 -26.33 -4.47 7.07
CA ASN A 324 -27.46 -4.97 6.28
C ASN A 324 -27.12 -5.01 4.79
N GLY A 325 -27.87 -5.82 4.05
CA GLY A 325 -27.86 -5.76 2.58
C GLY A 325 -26.65 -6.43 1.95
N GLY A 326 -26.12 -7.49 2.59
CA GLY A 326 -25.06 -8.31 2.00
C GLY A 326 -23.68 -7.68 2.05
N VAL A 327 -23.38 -6.87 3.08
CA VAL A 327 -22.04 -6.27 3.25
C VAL A 327 -21.04 -7.36 3.59
N THR A 328 -19.92 -7.37 2.88
CA THR A 328 -18.76 -8.23 3.16
C THR A 328 -17.69 -7.41 3.86
N ILE A 329 -17.10 -7.95 4.93
CA ILE A 329 -16.04 -7.30 5.69
C ILE A 329 -14.86 -8.26 5.79
N TYR A 330 -13.67 -7.82 5.36
CA TYR A 330 -12.41 -8.49 5.64
C TYR A 330 -11.70 -7.79 6.80
N GLY A 331 -11.57 -8.46 7.94
CA GLY A 331 -10.85 -7.98 9.11
C GLY A 331 -11.65 -8.08 10.42
N ILE A 332 -11.48 -7.07 11.29
CA ILE A 332 -12.00 -7.10 12.66
C ILE A 332 -13.02 -5.98 12.85
N VAL A 333 -14.22 -6.31 13.34
CA VAL A 333 -15.22 -5.32 13.75
C VAL A 333 -15.22 -5.21 15.27
N TYR A 334 -14.95 -4.03 15.82
CA TYR A 334 -14.92 -3.78 17.25
C TYR A 334 -16.03 -2.82 17.68
N TYR A 335 -16.84 -3.24 18.65
CA TYR A 335 -17.87 -2.43 19.28
C TYR A 335 -17.43 -1.99 20.69
N GLU A 336 -17.17 -0.69 20.83
CA GLU A 336 -16.75 -0.08 22.09
C GLU A 336 -17.89 -0.03 23.14
N SER A 337 -19.14 0.00 22.69
CA SER A 337 -20.28 0.09 23.61
C SER A 337 -20.53 -1.22 24.35
N THR A 338 -20.49 -1.16 25.69
CA THR A 338 -20.80 -2.30 26.57
C THR A 338 -22.29 -2.65 26.64
N THR A 339 -23.19 -1.81 26.13
CA THR A 339 -24.65 -1.97 26.31
C THR A 339 -25.47 -1.72 25.05
N ALA A 340 -25.05 -0.83 24.14
CA ALA A 340 -25.84 -0.51 22.96
C ALA A 340 -25.88 -1.66 21.94
N CYS A 341 -24.87 -2.53 22.00
CA CYS A 341 -24.65 -3.59 21.03
C CYS A 341 -25.15 -4.98 21.41
N ALA A 342 -25.89 -5.09 22.52
CA ALA A 342 -26.55 -6.35 22.85
C ALA A 342 -27.47 -6.77 21.69
N SER A 343 -28.51 -6.02 21.36
CA SER A 343 -29.64 -6.50 20.53
C SER A 343 -29.58 -6.25 19.01
N GLN A 344 -28.44 -6.49 18.35
CA GLN A 344 -28.30 -6.08 16.94
C GLN A 344 -28.18 -7.22 15.90
N GLY A 345 -28.71 -6.93 14.72
CA GLY A 345 -28.79 -7.86 13.60
C GLY A 345 -27.72 -7.57 12.53
N TRP A 346 -27.24 -8.65 11.93
CA TRP A 346 -26.21 -8.69 10.89
C TRP A 346 -26.83 -9.12 9.55
N GLY A 347 -27.85 -8.39 9.09
CA GLY A 347 -28.77 -8.71 8.01
C GLY A 347 -28.13 -9.19 6.69
N GLY A 348 -27.69 -10.46 6.67
CA GLY A 348 -26.99 -11.09 5.55
C GLY A 348 -25.53 -10.68 5.39
N ALA A 349 -24.88 -10.13 6.43
CA ALA A 349 -23.47 -9.75 6.35
C ALA A 349 -22.55 -10.98 6.36
N THR A 350 -21.37 -10.85 5.75
CA THR A 350 -20.30 -11.84 5.80
C THR A 350 -19.05 -11.18 6.38
N VAL A 351 -18.48 -11.77 7.43
CA VAL A 351 -17.26 -11.28 8.06
C VAL A 351 -16.17 -12.33 7.95
N TYR A 352 -15.11 -12.02 7.21
CA TYR A 352 -13.86 -12.77 7.17
C TYR A 352 -12.93 -12.21 8.24
N GLY A 353 -12.89 -12.85 9.41
CA GLY A 353 -12.16 -12.40 10.58
C GLY A 353 -13.01 -12.46 11.84
N SER A 354 -12.97 -11.39 12.64
CA SER A 354 -13.45 -11.41 14.01
C SER A 354 -14.43 -10.28 14.28
N VAL A 355 -15.41 -10.54 15.15
CA VAL A 355 -16.24 -9.49 15.73
C VAL A 355 -16.04 -9.47 17.25
N ILE A 356 -15.75 -8.29 17.76
CA ILE A 356 -15.35 -8.04 19.14
C ILE A 356 -16.36 -7.10 19.80
N TRP A 357 -16.88 -7.49 20.97
CA TRP A 357 -17.80 -6.71 21.78
C TRP A 357 -17.24 -6.47 23.17
N GLU A 358 -17.23 -5.21 23.61
CA GLU A 358 -16.93 -4.84 25.00
C GLU A 358 -18.05 -5.16 26.00
N GLY A 359 -19.19 -5.67 25.52
CA GLY A 359 -20.37 -5.94 26.34
C GLY A 359 -20.91 -7.35 26.19
N ASP A 360 -22.14 -7.49 26.66
CA ASP A 360 -23.01 -8.61 26.31
C ASP A 360 -23.47 -8.49 24.86
N VAL A 361 -23.69 -9.64 24.22
CA VAL A 361 -24.26 -9.73 22.87
C VAL A 361 -25.60 -10.47 22.93
N ASP A 362 -26.55 -10.09 22.09
CA ASP A 362 -27.80 -10.81 21.84
C ASP A 362 -27.65 -11.60 20.54
N LYS A 363 -28.66 -12.41 20.25
CA LYS A 363 -28.66 -13.29 19.09
C LYS A 363 -28.48 -12.55 17.75
N PRO A 364 -27.66 -13.08 16.83
CA PRO A 364 -27.82 -12.78 15.42
C PRO A 364 -29.19 -13.31 14.98
N ASN A 365 -29.91 -12.56 14.14
CA ASN A 365 -31.26 -12.89 13.71
C ASN A 365 -31.38 -13.06 12.18
N ALA A 366 -30.25 -13.20 11.48
CA ALA A 366 -30.16 -13.24 10.02
C ALA A 366 -29.21 -14.36 9.54
N ASN A 367 -29.14 -14.55 8.22
CA ASN A 367 -28.24 -15.49 7.54
C ASN A 367 -26.82 -14.88 7.43
N THR A 368 -26.20 -14.64 8.58
CA THR A 368 -24.86 -14.05 8.67
C THR A 368 -23.81 -15.14 8.60
N GLU A 369 -22.70 -14.88 7.93
CA GLU A 369 -21.54 -15.78 7.94
C GLU A 369 -20.36 -15.13 8.68
N PHE A 370 -19.78 -15.85 9.63
CA PHE A 370 -18.53 -15.48 10.30
C PHE A 370 -17.50 -16.52 9.91
N ILE A 371 -16.44 -16.09 9.24
CA ILE A 371 -15.44 -16.95 8.62
C ILE A 371 -14.10 -16.65 9.26
N GLU A 372 -13.57 -17.61 9.99
CA GLU A 372 -12.24 -17.53 10.56
C GLU A 372 -11.19 -17.46 9.45
N VAL A 373 -10.26 -16.52 9.54
CA VAL A 373 -9.12 -16.38 8.62
C VAL A 373 -7.82 -16.33 9.41
N ASP A 374 -6.73 -16.74 8.78
CA ASP A 374 -5.38 -16.71 9.36
C ASP A 374 -4.46 -15.87 8.46
N HIS A 375 -3.90 -14.80 9.02
CA HIS A 375 -2.91 -13.93 8.39
C HIS A 375 -1.50 -14.14 8.99
N GLY A 376 -1.31 -15.28 9.65
CA GLY A 376 -0.12 -15.63 10.42
C GLY A 376 -0.13 -15.01 11.81
N SER A 377 1.06 -14.71 12.34
CA SER A 377 1.23 -14.26 13.73
C SER A 377 2.23 -13.11 13.85
N GLY A 378 2.07 -12.30 14.90
CA GLY A 378 3.01 -11.22 15.23
C GLY A 378 3.25 -10.28 14.06
N SER A 379 4.49 -10.22 13.56
CA SER A 379 4.87 -9.32 12.47
C SER A 379 4.08 -9.56 11.19
N SER A 380 3.78 -10.81 10.79
CA SER A 380 3.03 -11.06 9.55
C SER A 380 1.59 -10.58 9.66
N LEU A 381 0.98 -10.73 10.84
CA LEU A 381 -0.35 -10.22 11.12
C LEU A 381 -0.37 -8.68 11.14
N ASN A 382 0.64 -8.06 11.75
CA ASN A 382 0.80 -6.61 11.73
C ASN A 382 1.00 -6.08 10.30
N ASP A 383 1.88 -6.70 9.49
CA ASP A 383 2.18 -6.27 8.13
C ASP A 383 0.92 -6.19 7.24
N VAL A 384 -0.05 -7.07 7.49
CA VAL A 384 -1.31 -7.19 6.73
C VAL A 384 -2.34 -6.12 7.13
N PHE A 385 -2.33 -5.63 8.38
CA PHE A 385 -3.25 -4.58 8.87
C PHE A 385 -2.64 -3.17 8.88
N GLN A 386 -1.34 -3.06 9.14
CA GLN A 386 -0.63 -1.83 9.41
C GLN A 386 0.78 -1.91 8.88
N MET A 387 1.07 -1.10 7.88
CA MET A 387 2.44 -0.96 7.43
C MET A 387 2.74 0.51 7.15
N SER A 388 3.84 1.02 7.67
CA SER A 388 4.28 2.39 7.46
C SER A 388 5.80 2.44 7.20
N ILE A 389 6.29 3.53 6.61
CA ILE A 389 7.72 3.83 6.55
C ILE A 389 8.03 4.87 7.63
N ASP A 390 8.95 4.54 8.55
CA ASP A 390 9.35 5.42 9.65
C ASP A 390 10.54 6.33 9.28
N ASP A 391 11.44 5.86 8.41
CA ASP A 391 12.60 6.63 8.00
C ASP A 391 13.06 6.27 6.58
N ALA A 392 13.35 7.30 5.78
CA ALA A 392 13.90 7.21 4.44
C ALA A 392 15.15 8.11 4.34
N THR A 393 16.33 7.51 4.43
CA THR A 393 17.60 8.23 4.21
C THR A 393 18.01 8.11 2.74
N ARG A 394 18.08 9.26 2.08
CA ARG A 394 18.46 9.36 0.66
C ARG A 394 19.96 9.39 0.47
N ILE A 395 20.44 8.67 -0.55
CA ILE A 395 21.81 8.79 -1.04
C ILE A 395 21.76 9.38 -2.45
N PRO A 396 22.36 10.55 -2.70
CA PRO A 396 22.36 11.15 -4.03
C PRO A 396 22.91 10.19 -5.09
N GLY A 397 22.21 10.10 -6.22
CA GLY A 397 22.53 9.21 -7.33
C GLY A 397 23.80 9.58 -8.10
N THR A 398 24.18 8.70 -9.04
CA THR A 398 25.26 8.94 -10.01
C THR A 398 24.72 8.81 -11.43
N TRP A 399 25.26 9.59 -12.38
CA TRP A 399 24.90 9.53 -13.80
C TRP A 399 26.10 9.09 -14.67
N LYS A 400 25.82 8.51 -15.83
CA LYS A 400 26.83 8.14 -16.82
C LYS A 400 26.35 8.47 -18.23
N ASP A 401 27.22 9.06 -19.03
CA ASP A 401 27.05 9.36 -20.46
C ASP A 401 28.13 8.60 -21.24
N PHE A 402 27.79 8.06 -22.42
CA PHE A 402 28.66 7.22 -23.24
C PHE A 402 29.01 7.87 -24.58
#